data_AF-A0AAW0LRJ9-F1
#
_entry.id   AF-A0AAW0LRJ9-F1
#
_cell.length_a   1.000
_cell.length_b   1.000
_cell.length_c   1.000
_cell.angle_alpha   90.00
_cell.angle_beta   90.00
_cell.angle_gamma   90.00
#
_symmetry.space_group_name_H-M   'P 1'
#
loop_
_entity.id
_entity.type
_entity.pdbx_description
1 polymer ?
#
loop_
_entity_poly.entity_id
_entity_poly.type
_entity_poly.pdbx_seq_one_letter_code
_entity_poly.pdbx_strand_id
1 'polypeptide(L)'
;MTLRRLRHSIADLPEKVQWIFEAAWILALSYFIAYLETLAISNFPYYQFVDRSSMYKVGSLFYASYFIVSFPMFLRIDEKPSKPWDLPRVAVDALGAAMLVTIILDLWRLFLGPIVSDSKQCLQPGLPWFPGHANET
;
A
#
# COMPACT_ATOMS: atom_id res chain seq x y z
N MET A 1 3.95 -12.26 14.13
CA MET A 1 4.77 -12.47 15.34
C MET A 1 5.25 -11.17 16.03
N THR A 2 5.59 -10.10 15.31
CA THR A 2 6.13 -8.84 15.91
C THR A 2 5.08 -8.01 16.65
N LEU A 3 3.90 -7.78 16.05
CA LEU A 3 2.80 -7.01 16.67
C LEU A 3 2.32 -7.61 18.01
N ARG A 4 2.22 -8.94 18.08
CA ARG A 4 1.83 -9.64 19.33
C ARG A 4 2.84 -9.46 20.46
N ARG A 5 4.14 -9.46 20.15
CA ARG A 5 5.20 -9.17 21.15
C ARG A 5 5.20 -7.71 21.56
N LEU A 6 4.95 -6.82 20.60
CA LEU A 6 4.83 -5.39 20.85
C LEU A 6 3.67 -5.10 21.79
N ARG A 7 2.48 -5.64 21.51
CA ARG A 7 1.29 -5.46 22.38
C ARG A 7 1.48 -6.04 23.77
N HIS A 8 2.16 -7.18 23.90
CA HIS A 8 2.50 -7.73 25.22
C HIS A 8 3.52 -6.86 25.97
N SER A 9 4.42 -6.17 25.26
CA SER A 9 5.44 -5.28 25.87
C SER A 9 4.87 -3.91 26.24
N ILE A 10 3.74 -3.51 25.64
CA ILE A 10 3.07 -2.23 25.86
C ILE A 10 1.82 -2.43 26.75
N ALA A 11 1.52 -3.66 27.18
CA ALA A 11 0.33 -4.04 27.93
C ALA A 11 0.14 -3.24 29.24
N ASP A 12 1.23 -2.78 29.85
CA ASP A 12 1.22 -2.01 31.11
C ASP A 12 0.95 -0.50 30.91
N LEU A 13 0.90 -0.02 29.66
CA LEU A 13 0.67 1.39 29.33
C LEU A 13 -0.82 1.72 29.15
N PRO A 14 -1.22 3.01 29.25
CA PRO A 14 -2.60 3.43 29.04
C PRO A 14 -3.10 3.02 27.64
N GLU A 15 -4.37 2.60 27.55
CA GLU A 15 -4.98 2.09 26.31
C GLU A 15 -4.83 3.05 25.11
N LYS A 16 -4.96 4.37 25.33
CA LYS A 16 -4.73 5.37 24.28
C LYS A 16 -3.30 5.36 23.74
N VAL A 17 -2.30 5.13 24.59
CA VAL A 17 -0.89 5.09 24.20
C VAL A 17 -0.58 3.80 23.45
N GLN A 18 -1.19 2.67 23.86
CA GLN A 18 -1.13 1.41 23.13
C GLN A 18 -1.63 1.56 21.69
N TRP A 19 -2.83 2.13 21.51
CA TRP A 19 -3.41 2.37 20.18
C TRP A 19 -2.53 3.26 19.30
N ILE A 20 -1.97 4.34 19.85
CA ILE A 20 -1.07 5.23 19.09
C ILE A 20 0.21 4.49 18.68
N PHE A 21 0.79 3.70 19.58
CA PHE A 21 2.03 2.98 19.31
C PHE A 21 1.82 1.86 18.29
N GLU A 22 0.69 1.13 18.38
CA GLU A 22 0.30 0.12 17.39
C GLU A 22 0.07 0.75 16.01
N ALA A 23 -0.68 1.85 15.94
CA ALA A 23 -0.91 2.57 14.69
C ALA A 23 0.41 3.06 14.07
N ALA A 24 1.29 3.66 14.88
CA ALA A 24 2.61 4.12 14.43
C ALA A 24 3.48 2.95 13.93
N TRP A 25 3.43 1.80 14.61
CA TRP A 25 4.19 0.62 14.21
C TRP A 25 3.68 0.00 12.91
N ILE A 26 2.35 -0.06 12.73
CA ILE A 26 1.69 -0.51 11.50
C ILE A 26 2.09 0.39 10.33
N LEU A 27 2.06 1.72 10.52
CA LEU A 27 2.49 2.69 9.51
C LEU A 27 3.96 2.51 9.13
N ALA A 28 4.85 2.38 10.11
CA ALA A 28 6.28 2.22 9.88
C ALA A 28 6.60 0.91 9.14
N LEU A 29 6.03 -0.22 9.57
CA LEU A 29 6.21 -1.51 8.91
C LEU A 29 5.63 -1.52 7.50
N SER A 30 4.44 -0.96 7.32
CA SER A 30 3.78 -0.82 6.03
C SER A 30 4.68 -0.09 5.02
N TYR A 31 5.16 1.09 5.40
CA TYR A 31 6.03 1.89 4.54
C TYR A 31 7.36 1.18 4.24
N PHE A 32 7.95 0.53 5.24
CA PHE A 32 9.21 -0.19 5.07
C PHE A 32 9.07 -1.34 4.06
N ILE A 33 8.03 -2.16 4.18
CA ILE A 33 7.79 -3.28 3.24
C ILE A 33 7.47 -2.76 1.84
N ALA A 34 6.58 -1.75 1.73
CA ALA A 34 6.26 -1.12 0.46
C ALA A 34 7.50 -0.57 -0.26
N TYR A 35 8.41 0.05 0.49
CA TYR A 35 9.67 0.55 -0.05
C TYR A 35 10.59 -0.58 -0.55
N LEU A 36 10.72 -1.67 0.21
CA LEU A 36 11.52 -2.83 -0.21
C LEU A 36 10.96 -3.50 -1.47
N GLU A 37 9.64 -3.66 -1.57
CA GLU A 37 9.02 -4.20 -2.78
C GLU A 37 9.23 -3.27 -3.99
N THR A 38 9.07 -1.95 -3.79
CA THR A 38 9.31 -0.96 -4.85
C THR A 38 10.77 -1.01 -5.33
N LEU A 39 11.74 -1.16 -4.40
CA LEU A 39 13.15 -1.36 -4.74
C LEU A 39 13.38 -2.66 -5.52
N ALA A 40 12.82 -3.78 -5.05
CA ALA A 40 12.98 -5.08 -5.70
C ALA A 40 12.42 -5.05 -7.14
N ILE A 41 11.23 -4.48 -7.33
CA ILE A 41 10.56 -4.37 -8.63
C ILE A 41 11.31 -3.42 -9.56
N SER A 42 11.90 -2.33 -9.03
CA SER A 42 12.68 -1.39 -9.84
C SER A 42 13.97 -1.96 -10.42
N ASN A 43 14.47 -3.06 -9.86
CA ASN A 43 15.64 -3.77 -10.38
C ASN A 43 15.27 -4.81 -11.45
N PHE A 44 13.98 -4.93 -11.79
CA PHE A 44 13.50 -5.89 -12.80
C PHE A 44 13.61 -5.28 -14.21
N PRO A 45 14.25 -5.96 -15.19
CA PRO A 45 14.62 -5.38 -16.48
C PRO A 45 13.43 -5.01 -17.39
N TYR A 46 12.22 -5.50 -17.09
CA TYR A 46 11.00 -5.24 -17.87
C TYR A 46 10.13 -4.11 -17.31
N TYR A 47 10.55 -3.44 -16.23
CA TYR A 47 9.75 -2.42 -15.57
C TYR A 47 10.46 -1.06 -15.64
N GLN A 48 9.98 -0.20 -16.55
CA GLN A 48 10.53 1.14 -16.74
C GLN A 48 9.62 2.19 -16.13
N PHE A 49 10.19 3.03 -15.27
CA PHE A 49 9.52 4.18 -14.69
C PHE A 49 10.04 5.46 -15.31
N VAL A 50 9.13 6.36 -15.67
CA VAL A 50 9.47 7.70 -16.17
C VAL A 50 10.18 8.52 -15.08
N ASP A 51 9.74 8.41 -13.82
CA ASP A 51 10.37 9.08 -12.68
C ASP A 51 10.47 8.15 -11.47
N ARG A 52 11.64 7.49 -11.36
CA ARG A 52 11.95 6.57 -10.26
C ARG A 52 11.92 7.27 -8.89
N SER A 53 12.32 8.53 -8.84
CA SER A 53 12.43 9.28 -7.59
C SER A 53 11.05 9.57 -6.99
N SER A 54 10.08 9.94 -7.84
CA SER A 54 8.69 10.16 -7.46
C SER A 54 8.01 8.85 -7.08
N MET A 55 8.32 7.74 -7.75
CA MET A 55 7.76 6.44 -7.37
C MET A 55 8.24 5.96 -5.99
N TYR A 56 9.53 6.06 -5.67
CA TYR A 56 10.02 5.59 -4.37
C TYR A 56 9.46 6.39 -3.19
N LYS A 57 9.05 7.63 -3.40
CA LYS A 57 8.50 8.49 -2.33
C LYS A 57 6.97 8.45 -2.28
N VAL A 58 6.34 8.60 -3.45
CA VAL A 58 4.88 8.75 -3.57
C VAL A 58 4.22 7.39 -3.84
N GLY A 59 4.80 6.59 -4.73
CA GLY A 59 4.32 5.25 -5.05
C GLY A 59 4.42 4.29 -3.86
N SER A 60 5.50 4.37 -3.08
CA SER A 60 5.62 3.58 -1.84
C SER A 60 4.60 3.98 -0.78
N LEU A 61 4.27 5.28 -0.66
CA LEU A 61 3.24 5.77 0.25
C LEU A 61 1.84 5.30 -0.18
N PHE A 62 1.58 5.29 -1.49
CA PHE A 62 0.34 4.76 -2.07
C PHE A 62 0.23 3.24 -1.88
N TYR A 63 1.33 2.51 -2.00
CA TYR A 63 1.35 1.08 -1.73
C TYR A 63 1.24 0.77 -0.23
N ALA A 64 1.82 1.61 0.62
CA ALA A 64 1.71 1.52 2.07
C ALA A 64 0.26 1.64 2.56
N SER A 65 -0.62 2.38 1.87
CA SER A 65 -2.02 2.50 2.30
C SER A 65 -2.79 1.18 2.28
N TYR A 66 -2.43 0.25 1.40
CA TYR A 66 -3.01 -1.10 1.39
C TYR A 66 -2.72 -1.82 2.71
N PHE A 67 -1.47 -1.79 3.15
CA PHE A 67 -1.04 -2.44 4.38
C PHE A 67 -1.60 -1.80 5.65
N ILE A 68 -1.91 -0.50 5.63
CA ILE A 68 -2.60 0.18 6.75
C ILE A 68 -3.95 -0.49 7.05
N VAL A 69 -4.66 -0.94 6.03
CA VAL A 69 -5.96 -1.61 6.19
C VAL A 69 -5.79 -3.11 6.42
N SER A 70 -4.83 -3.75 5.73
CA SER A 70 -4.62 -5.18 5.83
C SER A 70 -4.10 -5.63 7.20
N PHE A 71 -3.15 -4.91 7.82
CA PHE A 71 -2.55 -5.34 9.10
C PHE A 71 -3.55 -5.39 10.27
N PRO A 72 -4.42 -4.39 10.48
CA PRO A 72 -5.51 -4.48 11.48
C PRO A 72 -6.45 -5.66 11.22
N MET A 73 -6.72 -5.98 9.95
CA MET A 73 -7.58 -7.10 9.61
C MET A 73 -6.94 -8.45 9.96
N PHE A 74 -5.62 -8.58 9.76
CA PHE A 74 -4.88 -9.76 10.22
C PHE A 74 -4.89 -9.90 11.74
N LEU A 75 -4.72 -8.80 12.50
CA LEU A 75 -4.81 -8.84 13.96
C LEU A 75 -6.18 -9.31 14.44
N ARG A 76 -7.26 -8.78 13.84
CA ARG A 76 -8.63 -9.15 14.17
C ARG A 76 -8.89 -10.65 13.96
N ILE A 77 -8.34 -11.25 12.91
CA ILE A 77 -8.51 -12.68 12.60
C ILE A 77 -7.66 -13.57 13.52
N ASP A 78 -6.41 -13.19 13.81
CA ASP A 78 -5.42 -13.99 14.56
C ASP A 78 -5.68 -14.04 16.08
N GLU A 79 -6.43 -13.10 16.64
CA GLU A 79 -6.52 -12.89 18.11
C GLU A 79 -7.32 -13.96 18.88
N LYS A 80 -8.32 -14.61 18.27
CA LYS A 80 -9.31 -15.43 18.99
C LYS A 80 -9.28 -16.89 18.55
N PRO A 81 -8.38 -17.73 19.11
CA PRO A 81 -8.30 -19.15 18.78
C PRO A 81 -9.54 -19.95 19.22
N SER A 82 -10.38 -19.40 20.11
CA SER A 82 -11.57 -20.08 20.64
C SER A 82 -12.83 -19.93 19.79
N LYS A 83 -12.81 -19.11 18.73
CA LYS A 83 -13.99 -18.87 17.88
C LYS A 83 -13.60 -18.99 16.40
N PRO A 84 -13.94 -20.11 15.73
CA PRO A 84 -13.71 -20.22 14.28
C PRO A 84 -14.50 -19.15 13.53
N TRP A 85 -13.96 -18.71 12.41
CA TRP A 85 -14.57 -17.70 11.56
C TRP A 85 -15.56 -18.33 10.58
N ASP A 86 -16.77 -17.77 10.50
CA ASP A 86 -17.75 -18.15 9.49
C ASP A 86 -17.37 -17.58 8.12
N LEU A 87 -17.40 -18.40 7.07
CA LEU A 87 -17.14 -17.98 5.69
C LEU A 87 -17.89 -16.71 5.25
N PRO A 88 -19.22 -16.56 5.46
CA PRO A 88 -19.92 -15.35 5.06
C PRO A 88 -19.45 -14.10 5.83
N ARG A 89 -19.06 -14.26 7.10
CA ARG A 89 -18.52 -13.14 7.90
C ARG A 89 -17.17 -12.69 7.36
N VAL A 90 -16.30 -13.64 7.03
CA VAL A 90 -14.99 -13.34 6.42
C VAL A 90 -15.17 -12.64 5.07
N ALA A 91 -16.13 -13.09 4.26
CA ALA A 91 -16.41 -12.47 2.96
C ALA A 91 -16.85 -11.00 3.11
N VAL A 92 -17.75 -10.70 4.05
CA VAL A 92 -18.19 -9.32 4.30
C VAL A 92 -17.05 -8.46 4.87
N ASP A 93 -16.29 -8.97 5.83
CA ASP A 93 -15.14 -8.24 6.40
C ASP A 93 -14.06 -7.96 5.33
N ALA A 94 -13.80 -8.91 4.44
CA ALA A 94 -12.85 -8.75 3.33
C ALA A 94 -13.35 -7.73 2.29
N LEU A 95 -14.64 -7.77 1.93
CA LEU A 95 -15.25 -6.78 1.03
C LEU A 95 -15.23 -5.37 1.64
N GLY A 96 -15.51 -5.27 2.93
CA GLY A 96 -15.43 -4.00 3.67
C GLY A 96 -14.00 -3.44 3.70
N ALA A 97 -13.01 -4.29 3.97
CA ALA A 97 -11.60 -3.90 3.93
C ALA A 97 -11.18 -3.46 2.51
N ALA A 98 -11.59 -4.19 1.48
CA ALA A 98 -11.32 -3.84 0.09
C ALA A 98 -11.95 -2.48 -0.27
N MET A 99 -13.21 -2.24 0.10
CA MET A 99 -13.83 -0.93 -0.17
C MET A 99 -13.16 0.20 0.59
N LEU A 100 -12.75 -0.02 1.84
CA LEU A 100 -12.04 1.00 2.61
C LEU A 100 -10.70 1.37 1.94
N VAL A 101 -9.96 0.39 1.44
CA VAL A 101 -8.78 0.64 0.60
C VAL A 101 -9.16 1.47 -0.62
N THR A 102 -10.17 1.08 -1.40
CA THR A 102 -10.56 1.83 -2.60
C THR A 102 -10.94 3.29 -2.31
N ILE A 103 -11.63 3.55 -1.20
CA ILE A 103 -11.98 4.91 -0.76
C ILE A 103 -10.72 5.72 -0.43
N ILE A 104 -9.75 5.12 0.27
CA ILE A 104 -8.47 5.80 0.56
C ILE A 104 -7.73 6.16 -0.73
N LEU A 105 -7.71 5.26 -1.70
CA LEU A 105 -7.07 5.50 -3.00
C LEU A 105 -7.81 6.59 -3.80
N ASP A 106 -9.14 6.65 -3.70
CA ASP A 106 -9.94 7.67 -4.37
C ASP A 106 -9.77 9.05 -3.73
N LEU A 107 -9.72 9.11 -2.39
CA LEU A 107 -9.38 10.35 -1.67
C LEU A 107 -8.00 10.86 -2.08
N TRP A 108 -7.00 9.98 -2.17
CA TRP A 108 -5.68 10.34 -2.67
C TRP A 108 -5.76 10.95 -4.07
N ARG A 109 -6.47 10.29 -4.98
CA ARG A 109 -6.67 10.76 -6.36
C ARG A 109 -7.30 12.15 -6.40
N LEU A 110 -8.30 12.41 -5.57
CA LEU A 110 -9.00 13.70 -5.49
C LEU A 110 -8.15 14.82 -4.91
N PHE A 111 -7.31 14.52 -3.90
CA PHE A 111 -6.51 15.56 -3.22
C PHE A 111 -5.17 15.87 -3.89
N LEU A 112 -4.49 14.87 -4.45
CA LEU A 112 -3.11 15.01 -4.92
C LEU A 112 -2.97 14.90 -6.45
N GLY A 113 -3.95 14.30 -7.14
CA GLY A 113 -3.91 14.13 -8.59
C GLY A 113 -2.84 13.13 -9.08
N PRO A 114 -2.66 13.00 -10.40
CA PRO A 114 -1.68 12.08 -10.99
C PRO A 114 -0.23 12.48 -10.66
N ILE A 115 0.61 11.49 -10.39
CA ILE A 115 2.04 11.66 -10.02
C ILE A 115 2.88 12.23 -11.18
N VAL A 116 2.38 12.14 -12.42
CA VAL A 116 3.07 12.60 -13.63
C VAL A 116 2.25 13.75 -14.23
N SER A 117 2.91 14.88 -14.48
CA SER A 117 2.34 15.99 -15.26
C SER A 117 2.16 15.55 -16.71
N ASP A 118 1.07 15.98 -17.37
CA ASP A 118 0.77 15.65 -18.79
C ASP A 118 1.94 15.91 -19.77
N SER A 119 2.94 16.70 -19.37
CA SER A 119 4.16 16.99 -20.14
C SER A 119 5.22 15.88 -20.16
N LYS A 120 5.13 14.86 -19.29
CA LYS A 120 6.04 13.70 -19.25
C LYS A 120 5.30 12.40 -19.52
N GLN A 121 4.45 12.39 -20.54
CA GLN A 121 3.93 11.14 -21.08
C GLN A 121 5.10 10.21 -21.41
N CYS A 122 4.99 8.94 -21.01
CA CYS A 122 5.80 7.90 -21.64
C CYS A 122 5.73 8.10 -23.16
N LEU A 123 6.84 7.86 -23.87
CA LEU A 123 6.77 7.53 -25.30
C LEU A 123 5.57 6.61 -25.47
N GLN A 124 4.60 7.05 -26.29
CA GLN A 124 3.35 6.33 -26.48
C GLN A 124 3.67 4.84 -26.59
N PRO A 125 2.98 3.94 -25.86
CA PRO A 125 3.05 2.53 -26.16
C PRO A 125 2.28 2.33 -27.48
N GLY A 126 2.90 2.76 -28.58
CA GLY A 126 2.66 2.13 -29.86
C GLY A 126 3.01 0.66 -29.69
N LEU A 127 2.23 -0.21 -30.33
CA LEU A 127 2.62 -1.61 -30.42
C LEU A 127 4.04 -1.65 -31.03
N PRO A 128 4.92 -2.57 -30.60
CA PRO A 128 6.35 -2.56 -30.97
C PRO A 128 6.65 -2.62 -32.48
N TRP A 129 5.63 -2.79 -33.33
CA TRP A 129 5.70 -2.80 -34.78
C TRP A 129 5.09 -1.57 -35.47
N PHE A 130 4.55 -0.60 -34.72
CA PHE A 130 4.20 0.70 -35.28
C PHE A 130 5.42 1.62 -35.10
N PRO A 131 6.16 1.95 -36.17
CA PRO A 131 7.17 2.98 -36.08
C PRO A 131 6.45 4.30 -35.77
N GLY A 132 6.61 4.77 -34.53
CA GLY A 132 6.16 6.11 -34.16
C GLY A 132 6.82 7.11 -35.09
N HIS A 133 6.03 8.00 -35.69
CA HIS A 133 6.55 9.13 -36.45
C HIS A 133 7.44 9.96 -35.55
N ALA A 134 8.75 9.78 -35.70
CA ALA A 134 9.73 10.79 -35.35
C ALA A 134 9.43 11.98 -36.25
N ASN A 135 8.77 13.01 -35.70
CA ASN A 135 8.71 14.31 -36.35
C ASN A 135 10.15 14.83 -36.41
N GLU A 136 10.73 14.77 -37.60
CA GLU A 136 11.82 15.67 -37.97
C GLU A 136 11.27 17.10 -38.03
N THR A 137 12.03 18.00 -37.42
CA THR A 137 11.92 19.48 -37.39
C THR A 137 10.88 20.12 -36.48
#